data_AF-A0A397V4B5-F1
#
_entry.id   AF-A0A397V4B5-F1
#
_cell.length_a   1.000
_cell.length_b   1.000
_cell.length_c   1.000
_cell.angle_alpha   90.00
_cell.angle_beta   90.00
_cell.angle_gamma   90.00
#
_symmetry.space_group_name_H-M   'P 1'
#
loop_
_entity.id
_entity.type
_entity.pdbx_description
1 polymer ?
#
loop_
_entity_poly.entity_id
_entity_poly.type
_entity_poly.pdbx_seq_one_letter_code
_entity_poly.pdbx_strand_id
1 'polypeptide(L)' 'MFHSDGHLSTVSATELVLGDLVGFGVGDGVPADVRLITVAVNLEIDETNLTDETKPRKKTIDVIPSETNYVELIQE' A
#
# COMPACT_ATOMS: atom_id res chain seq x y z
N MET A 1 4.91 10.96 1.30
CA MET A 1 5.98 11.40 2.22
C MET A 1 7.09 10.36 2.21
N PHE A 2 8.37 10.75 2.18
CA PHE A 2 9.53 9.85 2.07
C PHE A 2 10.52 10.04 3.23
N HIS A 3 11.39 9.06 3.48
CA HIS A 3 12.42 9.10 4.53
C HIS A 3 13.77 8.54 4.02
N SER A 4 14.68 9.41 3.54
CA SER A 4 16.05 8.98 3.17
C SER A 4 17.08 8.99 4.29
N ASP A 5 16.83 9.68 5.41
CA ASP A 5 17.91 10.09 6.32
C ASP A 5 17.45 10.51 7.72
N GLY A 6 16.19 10.26 8.11
CA GLY A 6 15.62 10.80 9.35
C GLY A 6 14.60 11.90 9.11
N HIS A 7 14.59 12.54 7.94
CA HIS A 7 13.68 13.64 7.64
C HIS A 7 12.54 13.23 6.70
N LEU A 8 11.33 13.61 7.10
CA LEU A 8 10.15 13.48 6.25
C LEU A 8 10.14 14.59 5.21
N SER A 9 10.11 14.23 3.92
CA SER A 9 9.89 15.19 2.84
C SER A 9 8.87 14.69 1.83
N THR A 10 8.28 15.62 1.09
CA THR A 10 7.36 15.31 -0.01
C THR A 10 8.12 15.47 -1.31
N VAL A 11 8.25 14.37 -2.05
CA VAL A 11 8.96 14.27 -3.34
C VAL A 11 8.00 13.72 -4.39
N SER A 12 8.36 13.86 -5.66
CA SER A 12 7.56 13.25 -6.73
C SER A 12 7.61 11.73 -6.64
N ALA A 13 6.51 11.05 -6.96
CA ALA A 13 6.49 9.58 -7.03
C ALA A 13 7.53 9.02 -8.02
N THR A 14 7.87 9.79 -9.06
CA THR A 14 8.90 9.43 -10.06
C THR A 14 10.32 9.42 -9.52
N GLU A 15 10.56 10.01 -8.34
CA GLU A 15 11.87 10.11 -7.72
C GLU A 15 12.11 9.01 -6.67
N LEU A 16 11.10 8.15 -6.41
CA LEU A 16 11.20 7.06 -5.44
C LEU A 16 12.21 6.00 -5.89
N VAL A 17 13.02 5.54 -4.95
CA VAL A 17 13.98 4.46 -5.14
C VAL A 17 13.73 3.29 -4.20
N LEU A 18 14.27 2.11 -4.55
CA LEU A 18 14.18 0.93 -3.70
C LEU A 18 14.85 1.20 -2.34
N GLY A 19 14.12 0.92 -1.26
CA GLY A 19 14.58 1.15 0.11
C GLY A 19 13.92 2.36 0.78
N ASP A 20 13.22 3.20 0.02
CA ASP A 20 12.51 4.35 0.57
C ASP A 20 11.32 3.94 1.43
N LEU A 21 11.16 4.62 2.57
CA LEU A 21 9.96 4.52 3.38
C LEU A 21 8.96 5.58 2.94
N VAL A 22 7.80 5.13 2.46
CA VAL A 22 6.74 6.03 2.01
C VAL A 22 5.54 6.00 2.93
N GLY A 23 5.02 7.19 3.25
CA GLY A 23 3.75 7.41 3.93
C GLY A 23 2.73 8.05 3.00
N PHE A 24 1.51 7.53 3.03
CA PHE A 24 0.34 8.01 2.30
C PHE A 24 -0.91 7.90 3.17
N GLY A 25 -1.90 8.75 2.92
CA GLY A 25 -3.15 8.83 3.66
C GLY A 25 -4.39 8.70 2.78
N VAL A 26 -5.54 9.04 3.36
CA VAL A 26 -6.82 9.01 2.65
C VAL A 26 -6.83 10.06 1.53
N GLY A 27 -7.14 9.63 0.32
CA GLY A 27 -7.19 10.48 -0.88
C GLY A 27 -5.86 10.55 -1.64
N ASP A 28 -4.77 10.01 -1.09
CA ASP A 28 -3.52 9.87 -1.80
C ASP A 28 -3.56 8.63 -2.71
N GLY A 29 -2.95 8.75 -3.89
CA GLY A 29 -2.63 7.59 -4.72
C GLY A 29 -1.43 6.82 -4.16
N VAL A 30 -1.44 5.50 -4.31
CA VAL A 30 -0.27 4.67 -3.98
C VAL A 30 0.83 4.96 -5.02
N PRO A 31 1.99 5.50 -4.62
CA PRO A 31 2.95 6.10 -5.56
C PRO A 31 3.80 5.07 -6.33
N ALA A 32 3.94 3.86 -5.80
CA ALA A 32 4.67 2.74 -6.38
C ALA A 32 4.17 1.42 -5.75
N ASP A 33 4.59 0.28 -6.29
CA ASP A 33 4.36 -1.01 -5.63
C ASP A 33 5.14 -1.06 -4.31
N VAL A 34 4.42 -1.27 -3.20
CA VAL A 34 4.98 -1.14 -1.85
C VAL A 34 4.60 -2.31 -0.96
N ARG A 35 5.42 -2.52 0.07
CA ARG A 35 5.10 -3.42 1.18
C ARG A 35 4.71 -2.58 2.40
N LEU A 36 3.54 -2.85 2.96
CA LEU A 36 3.11 -2.21 4.20
C LEU A 36 3.97 -2.70 5.36
N ILE A 37 4.53 -1.76 6.11
CA ILE A 37 5.33 -2.02 7.32
C ILE A 37 4.61 -1.60 8.60
N THR A 38 3.72 -0.60 8.49
CA THR A 38 2.94 -0.03 9.58
C THR A 38 1.62 0.47 9.02
N VAL A 39 0.53 0.25 9.77
CA VAL A 39 -0.81 0.73 9.41
C VAL A 39 -1.42 1.37 10.65
N ALA A 40 -1.67 2.68 10.58
CA ALA A 40 -2.21 3.45 11.72
C ALA A 40 -3.75 3.46 11.78
N VAL A 41 -4.42 3.19 10.66
CA VAL A 41 -5.88 3.24 10.50
C VAL A 41 -6.37 2.08 9.64
N ASN A 42 -7.68 1.81 9.58
CA ASN A 42 -8.25 0.79 8.70
C ASN A 42 -8.04 1.17 7.21
N LEU A 43 -6.87 0.80 6.65
CA LEU A 43 -6.47 1.15 5.29
C LEU A 43 -7.27 0.31 4.30
N GLU A 44 -7.99 1.01 3.43
CA GLU A 44 -8.74 0.45 2.31
C GLU A 44 -8.30 1.14 1.01
N ILE A 45 -8.09 0.35 -0.04
CA ILE A 45 -7.60 0.84 -1.34
C ILE A 45 -8.61 0.49 -2.41
N ASP A 46 -8.91 1.45 -3.29
CA ASP A 46 -9.68 1.21 -4.50
C ASP A 46 -8.79 0.52 -5.55
N GLU A 47 -9.12 -0.73 -5.86
CA GLU A 47 -8.40 -1.56 -6.83
C GLU A 47 -9.15 -1.71 -8.16
N THR A 48 -10.18 -0.88 -8.41
CA THR A 48 -10.99 -0.95 -9.65
C THR A 48 -10.11 -0.91 -10.90
N ASN A 49 -9.05 -0.08 -10.89
CA ASN A 49 -8.11 0.03 -12.02
C ASN A 49 -7.22 -1.21 -12.22
N LEU A 50 -7.14 -2.12 -11.24
CA LEU A 50 -6.28 -3.30 -11.24
C LEU A 50 -7.08 -4.61 -11.40
N THR A 51 -8.22 -4.72 -10.73
CA THR A 51 -9.03 -5.95 -10.65
C THR A 51 -10.41 -5.83 -11.28
N ASP A 52 -10.82 -4.62 -11.68
CA ASP A 52 -12.18 -4.30 -12.12
C ASP A 52 -13.26 -4.56 -11.03
N GLU A 53 -12.83 -4.72 -9.77
CA GLU A 53 -13.71 -4.83 -8.61
C GLU A 53 -14.01 -3.44 -8.04
N THR A 54 -15.29 -3.10 -7.89
CA THR A 54 -15.73 -1.77 -7.45
C THR A 54 -15.73 -1.57 -5.93
N LYS A 55 -15.35 -2.59 -5.16
CA LYS A 55 -15.31 -2.52 -3.69
C LYS A 55 -13.88 -2.22 -3.23
N PRO A 56 -13.68 -1.21 -2.37
CA PRO A 56 -12.37 -0.95 -1.81
C PRO A 56 -11.95 -2.13 -0.92
N ARG A 57 -10.65 -2.42 -0.92
CA ARG A 57 -10.07 -3.62 -0.31
C ARG A 57 -9.18 -3.26 0.86
N LYS A 58 -9.43 -3.92 1.98
CA LYS A 58 -8.65 -3.72 3.20
C LYS A 58 -7.25 -4.32 3.05
N LYS A 59 -6.24 -3.59 3.52
CA LYS A 59 -4.85 -4.05 3.53
C LYS A 59 -4.32 -4.18 4.95
N THR A 60 -3.58 -5.25 5.20
CA THR A 60 -2.96 -5.55 6.51
C THR A 60 -1.45 -5.67 6.38
N ILE A 61 -0.76 -5.66 7.51
CA ILE A 61 0.70 -5.87 7.59
C ILE A 61 1.06 -7.35 7.78
N ASP A 62 0.04 -8.22 7.91
CA ASP A 62 0.24 -9.63 8.20
C ASP A 62 0.96 -10.31 7.03
N VAL A 63 1.86 -11.22 7.38
CA VAL A 63 2.53 -12.03 6.37
C VAL A 63 1.50 -12.95 5.74
N ILE A 64 1.42 -12.95 4.41
CA ILE A 64 0.61 -13.91 3.66
C ILE A 64 1.39 -15.24 3.63
N PRO A 65 0.85 -16.32 4.23
CA PRO A 65 1.47 -17.64 4.15
C PRO A 65 1.68 -18.11 2.71
N SER A 66 2.74 -18.87 2.47
CA SER A 66 3.07 -19.37 1.12
C SER A 66 2.03 -20.33 0.52
N GLU A 67 1.23 -20.96 1.37
CA GLU A 67 0.16 -21.91 0.99
C GLU A 67 -1.20 -21.21 0.82
N THR A 68 -1.26 -19.89 0.93
CA THR A 68 -2.53 -19.16 0.91
C THR A 68 -3.17 -19.17 -0.46
N ASN A 69 -4.41 -19.64 -0.51
CA ASN A 69 -5.28 -19.44 -1.65
C ASN A 69 -5.72 -17.97 -1.71
N TYR A 70 -5.08 -17.20 -2.59
CA TYR A 70 -5.38 -15.78 -2.76
C TYR A 70 -6.86 -15.52 -3.08
N VAL A 71 -7.55 -16.44 -3.74
CA VAL A 71 -8.96 -16.27 -4.12
C VAL A 71 -9.89 -16.20 -2.91
N GLU A 72 -9.56 -16.87 -1.81
CA GLU A 72 -10.37 -16.86 -0.58
C GLU A 72 -10.21 -15.54 0.20
N LEU A 73 -9.02 -14.95 0.17
CA LEU A 73 -8.77 -13.60 0.75
C LEU A 73 -9.44 -12.48 -0.07
N ILE A 74 -9.78 -12.75 -1.33
CA ILE A 74 -10.44 -11.82 -2.25
C ILE A 74 -11.98 -11.84 -2.04
N GLN A 75 -12.54 -12.63 -1.12
CA GLN A 75 -14.00 -12.73 -0.94
C GLN A 75 -14.58 -12.06 0.31
N GLU A 76 -13.76 -11.47 1.18
CA GLU A 76 -14.21 -10.63 2.31
C GLU A 76 -14.09 -9.13 2.02
#